data_AF-A0A0E3S958-F1
#
_entry.id   AF-A0A0E3S958-F1
#
_cell.length_a   1.000
_cell.length_b   1.000
_cell.length_c   1.000
_cell.angle_alpha   90.00
_cell.angle_beta   90.00
_cell.angle_gamma   90.00
#
_symmetry.space_group_name_H-M   'P 1'
#
loop_
_entity.id
_entity.type
_entity.pdbx_description
1 polymer ?
#
loop_
_entity_poly.entity_id
_entity_poly.type
_entity_poly.pdbx_seq_one_letter_code
_entity_poly.pdbx_strand_id
1 'polypeptide(L)'
;MLLLLELLVFTGIAVTGVFIGRRVLFKKAPEYGNDTGLSISEEKEKETGCLARAVSILRKSFCEFGKVALVLVPTTFLFIIILNLGLAEYSAEVLQPFMKTLQLPDAAIIVFAASFLSQIAVLSAASTIVVMEQITVLQCLEMLFIARVLHLGIGYVKTALPTNIALFGRKLGLRVTCVEGFMVETGLICIVLLLVIMQTFPG
;
A
#
# COMPACT_ATOMS: atom_id res chain seq x y z
N MET A 1 -0.10 11.11 16.29
CA MET A 1 1.35 11.04 16.05
C MET A 1 1.70 10.05 14.94
N LEU A 2 1.30 8.77 15.04
CA LEU A 2 1.52 7.75 13.99
C LEU A 2 1.06 8.20 12.60
N LEU A 3 -0.19 8.63 12.45
CA LEU A 3 -0.75 9.11 11.18
C LEU A 3 0.02 10.30 10.60
N LEU A 4 0.59 11.15 11.46
CA LEU A 4 1.32 12.35 11.04
C LEU A 4 2.72 11.97 10.54
N LEU A 5 3.37 11.02 11.21
CA LEU A 5 4.64 10.44 10.76
C LEU A 5 4.45 9.65 9.45
N GLU A 6 3.38 8.86 9.36
CA GLU A 6 3.00 8.11 8.16
C GLU A 6 2.71 9.05 6.97
N LEU A 7 1.96 10.14 7.21
CA LEU A 7 1.73 11.18 6.21
C LEU A 7 3.04 11.82 5.74
N LEU A 8 3.95 12.14 6.67
CA LEU A 8 5.26 12.71 6.36
C LEU A 8 6.08 11.78 5.46
N VAL A 9 6.07 10.49 5.78
CA VAL A 9 6.80 9.44 5.05
C VAL A 9 6.22 9.28 3.65
N PHE A 10 4.90 9.14 3.52
CA PHE A 10 4.26 9.03 2.21
C PHE A 10 4.44 10.29 1.37
N THR A 11 4.42 11.47 1.99
CA THR A 11 4.71 12.73 1.31
C THR A 11 6.15 12.76 0.80
N GLY A 12 7.12 12.32 1.62
CA GLY A 12 8.52 12.21 1.22
C GLY A 12 8.74 11.23 0.07
N ILE A 13 8.12 10.05 0.15
CA ILE A 13 8.15 9.04 -0.92
C ILE A 13 7.51 9.60 -2.21
N ALA A 14 6.36 10.26 -2.10
CA ALA A 14 5.67 10.85 -3.25
C ALA A 14 6.50 11.95 -3.92
N VAL A 15 7.08 12.89 -3.15
CA VAL A 15 7.93 13.95 -3.68
C VAL A 15 9.17 13.35 -4.37
N THR A 16 9.81 12.36 -3.74
CA THR A 16 10.98 11.68 -4.30
C THR A 16 10.63 10.92 -5.58
N GLY A 17 9.52 10.19 -5.58
CA GLY A 17 9.00 9.46 -6.73
C GLY A 17 8.66 10.38 -7.90
N VAL A 18 8.00 11.52 -7.63
CA VAL A 18 7.72 12.55 -8.65
C VAL A 18 9.02 13.14 -9.19
N PHE A 19 9.99 13.44 -8.33
CA PHE A 19 11.26 14.03 -8.77
C PHE A 19 12.07 13.08 -9.66
N ILE A 20 12.20 11.82 -9.25
CA ILE A 20 12.90 10.77 -10.01
C ILE A 20 12.14 10.47 -11.30
N GLY A 21 10.83 10.26 -11.23
CA GLY A 21 9.97 10.01 -12.38
C GLY A 21 10.06 11.13 -13.41
N ARG A 22 10.03 12.39 -12.95
CA ARG A 22 10.18 13.56 -13.83
C ARG A 22 11.57 13.59 -14.48
N ARG A 23 12.65 13.33 -13.74
CA ARG A 23 14.01 13.32 -14.34
C ARG A 23 14.25 12.17 -15.31
N VAL A 24 13.66 11.00 -15.09
CA VAL A 24 13.86 9.82 -15.94
C VAL A 24 12.97 9.86 -17.18
N LEU A 25 11.70 10.28 -17.03
CA LEU A 25 10.73 10.31 -18.14
C LEU A 25 10.91 11.53 -19.04
N PHE A 26 11.25 12.71 -18.51
CA PHE A 26 11.47 13.91 -19.36
C PHE A 26 12.79 13.88 -20.14
N LYS A 27 13.67 12.89 -19.91
CA LYS A 27 14.87 12.69 -20.73
C LYS A 27 14.58 11.96 -22.06
N LYS A 28 13.37 11.42 -22.21
CA LYS A 28 12.83 10.86 -23.45
C LYS A 28 11.41 11.39 -23.69
N ALA A 29 11.28 12.70 -23.91
CA ALA A 29 10.16 13.13 -24.74
C ALA A 29 10.51 12.72 -26.18
N PRO A 30 9.80 11.77 -26.81
CA PRO A 30 9.82 11.74 -28.26
C PRO A 30 9.13 13.03 -28.72
N GLU A 31 9.74 13.74 -29.67
CA GLU A 31 9.00 14.63 -30.56
C GLU A 31 7.84 13.80 -31.12
N TYR A 32 6.64 14.02 -30.58
CA TYR A 32 5.43 13.54 -31.22
C TYR A 32 5.17 14.49 -32.37
N GLY A 33 5.69 14.13 -33.53
CA GLY A 33 5.39 14.78 -34.79
C GLY A 33 3.88 14.89 -34.98
N ASN A 34 3.46 16.06 -35.44
CA ASN A 34 2.21 16.24 -36.16
C ASN A 34 1.99 15.07 -37.12
N ASP A 35 0.94 14.29 -36.89
CA ASP A 35 0.07 13.66 -37.91
C ASP A 35 -0.56 12.40 -37.36
N THR A 36 -1.70 12.54 -36.66
CA THR A 36 -2.83 11.63 -36.88
C THR A 36 -4.12 12.32 -36.44
N GLY A 37 -5.05 12.47 -37.38
CA GLY A 37 -6.23 13.30 -37.29
C GLY A 37 -7.12 12.99 -36.10
N LEU A 38 -7.20 13.96 -35.19
CA LEU A 38 -8.33 14.13 -34.29
C LEU A 38 -9.33 15.01 -35.04
N SER A 39 -10.25 14.38 -35.76
CA SER A 39 -11.46 15.03 -36.25
C SER A 39 -12.33 15.40 -35.04
N ILE A 40 -11.95 16.47 -34.37
CA ILE A 40 -12.83 17.23 -33.50
C ILE A 40 -13.81 17.93 -34.44
N SER A 41 -14.93 17.27 -34.69
CA SER A 41 -16.11 17.92 -35.26
C SER A 41 -16.71 18.80 -34.16
N GLU A 42 -16.24 20.03 -34.06
CA GLU A 42 -17.03 21.12 -33.51
C GLU A 42 -18.18 21.40 -34.49
N GLU A 43 -19.42 21.07 -34.13
CA GLU A 43 -20.51 22.05 -33.97
C GLU A 43 -21.87 21.37 -33.73
N LYS A 44 -22.64 21.96 -32.81
CA LYS A 44 -24.09 21.84 -32.55
C LYS A 44 -24.53 20.48 -31.98
N GLU A 45 -25.02 20.41 -30.73
CA GLU A 45 -26.27 21.04 -30.29
C GLU A 45 -26.30 21.14 -28.75
N LYS A 46 -26.77 22.27 -28.24
CA LYS A 46 -26.93 22.58 -26.81
C LYS A 46 -28.15 21.83 -26.22
N GLU A 47 -28.07 21.60 -24.90
CA GLU A 47 -29.17 21.42 -23.93
C GLU A 47 -29.66 20.04 -23.45
N THR A 48 -29.22 18.89 -23.98
CA THR A 48 -29.53 17.56 -23.37
C THR A 48 -28.30 16.74 -22.94
N GLY A 49 -27.09 17.27 -23.15
CA GLY A 49 -25.87 16.48 -23.23
C GLY A 49 -25.03 16.27 -21.96
N CYS A 50 -25.28 16.98 -20.86
CA CYS A 50 -24.43 16.83 -19.66
C CYS A 50 -24.72 15.50 -18.93
N LEU A 51 -26.00 15.16 -18.77
CA LEU A 51 -26.45 13.95 -18.08
C LEU A 51 -26.11 12.70 -18.92
N ALA A 52 -26.33 12.77 -20.24
CA ALA A 52 -25.94 11.70 -21.16
C ALA A 52 -24.41 11.47 -21.20
N ARG A 53 -23.62 12.55 -21.11
CA ARG A 53 -22.15 12.48 -21.00
C ARG A 53 -21.70 11.95 -19.62
N ALA A 54 -22.36 12.34 -18.54
CA ALA A 54 -22.09 11.80 -17.21
C ALA A 54 -22.39 10.29 -17.13
N VAL A 55 -23.53 9.86 -17.69
CA VAL A 55 -23.93 8.45 -17.75
C VAL A 55 -22.97 7.64 -18.61
N SER A 56 -22.49 8.17 -19.75
CA SER A 56 -21.53 7.44 -20.58
C SER A 56 -20.15 7.32 -19.92
N ILE A 57 -19.70 8.35 -19.19
CA ILE A 57 -18.48 8.29 -18.37
C ILE A 57 -18.65 7.28 -17.24
N LEU A 58 -19.76 7.34 -16.48
CA LEU A 58 -20.05 6.39 -15.41
C LEU A 58 -20.12 4.96 -15.92
N ARG A 59 -20.83 4.71 -17.02
CA ARG A 59 -20.93 3.38 -17.63
C ARG A 59 -19.55 2.86 -18.05
N LYS A 60 -18.69 3.71 -18.60
CA LYS A 60 -17.32 3.36 -18.94
C LYS A 60 -16.49 3.05 -17.69
N SER A 61 -16.59 3.86 -16.64
CA SER A 61 -15.96 3.63 -15.34
C SER A 61 -16.42 2.32 -14.69
N PHE A 62 -17.72 2.00 -14.74
CA PHE A 62 -18.26 0.74 -14.23
C PHE A 62 -17.78 -0.47 -15.04
N CYS A 63 -17.62 -0.33 -16.36
CA CYS A 63 -17.08 -1.39 -17.20
C CYS A 63 -15.61 -1.67 -16.88
N GLU A 64 -14.78 -0.63 -16.74
CA GLU A 64 -13.39 -0.78 -16.32
C GLU A 64 -13.28 -1.29 -14.86
N PHE A 65 -14.15 -0.81 -13.96
CA PHE A 65 -14.26 -1.34 -12.60
C PHE A 65 -14.60 -2.82 -12.60
N GLY A 66 -15.50 -3.28 -13.49
CA GLY A 66 -15.83 -4.69 -13.65
C GLY A 66 -14.62 -5.54 -14.02
N LYS A 67 -13.74 -5.06 -14.91
CA LYS A 67 -12.49 -5.76 -15.26
C LYS A 67 -11.53 -5.86 -14.08
N VAL A 68 -11.41 -4.79 -13.29
CA VAL A 68 -10.59 -4.78 -12.06
C VAL A 68 -11.19 -5.73 -11.02
N ALA A 69 -12.49 -5.64 -10.78
CA ALA A 69 -13.21 -6.47 -9.82
C ALA A 69 -13.12 -7.97 -10.17
N LEU A 70 -13.16 -8.32 -11.45
CA LEU A 70 -13.04 -9.71 -11.92
C LEU A 70 -11.70 -10.35 -11.53
N VAL A 71 -10.63 -9.57 -11.43
CA VAL A 71 -9.32 -10.05 -10.96
C VAL A 71 -9.18 -9.89 -9.45
N LEU A 72 -9.62 -8.76 -8.90
CA LEU A 72 -9.44 -8.40 -7.49
C LEU A 72 -10.27 -9.25 -6.53
N VAL A 73 -11.52 -9.55 -6.87
CA VAL A 73 -12.43 -10.30 -5.99
C VAL A 73 -11.96 -11.75 -5.80
N PRO A 74 -11.67 -12.54 -6.86
CA PRO A 74 -11.19 -13.91 -6.66
C PRO A 74 -9.81 -13.98 -5.98
N THR A 75 -8.90 -13.07 -6.32
CA THR A 75 -7.56 -13.02 -5.70
C THR A 75 -7.63 -12.66 -4.22
N THR A 76 -8.48 -11.68 -3.87
CA THR A 76 -8.72 -11.31 -2.47
C THR A 76 -9.38 -12.45 -1.70
N PHE A 77 -10.39 -13.11 -2.27
CA PHE A 77 -11.07 -14.25 -1.64
C PHE A 77 -10.11 -15.40 -1.37
N LEU A 78 -9.27 -15.76 -2.35
CA LEU A 78 -8.23 -16.79 -2.18
C LEU A 78 -7.24 -16.41 -1.08
N PHE A 79 -6.80 -15.15 -1.03
CA PHE A 79 -5.91 -14.66 0.02
C PHE A 79 -6.54 -14.74 1.41
N ILE A 80 -7.83 -14.39 1.56
CA ILE A 80 -8.54 -14.49 2.84
C ILE A 80 -8.62 -15.95 3.30
N ILE A 81 -8.90 -16.88 2.39
CA ILE A 81 -8.90 -18.32 2.69
C ILE A 81 -7.51 -18.75 3.20
N ILE A 82 -6.44 -18.38 2.48
CA ILE A 82 -5.06 -18.71 2.88
C ILE A 82 -4.73 -18.15 4.27
N LEU A 83 -5.13 -16.91 4.55
CA LEU A 83 -4.90 -16.28 5.85
C LEU A 83 -5.65 -16.98 6.99
N ASN A 84 -6.88 -17.43 6.75
CA ASN A 84 -7.72 -18.12 7.74
C ASN A 84 -7.32 -19.60 7.97
N LEU A 85 -6.49 -20.19 7.10
CA LEU A 85 -6.06 -21.60 7.17
C LEU A 85 -4.91 -21.86 8.17
N GLY A 86 -4.70 -20.96 9.13
CA GLY A 86 -3.66 -21.11 10.17
C GLY A 86 -2.38 -20.30 9.92
N LEU A 87 -2.37 -19.40 8.92
CA LEU A 87 -1.21 -18.54 8.68
C LEU A 87 -0.91 -17.63 9.88
N ALA A 88 -1.94 -17.26 10.64
CA ALA A 88 -1.80 -16.49 11.87
C ALA A 88 -0.98 -17.24 12.94
N GLU A 89 -1.21 -18.54 13.12
CA GLU A 89 -0.50 -19.37 14.10
C GLU A 89 0.95 -19.60 13.65
N TYR A 90 1.16 -19.89 12.36
CA TYR A 90 2.50 -20.04 11.80
C TYR A 90 3.32 -18.74 11.85
N SER A 91 2.65 -17.59 11.71
CA SER A 91 3.31 -16.29 11.82
C SER A 91 3.83 -16.03 13.25
N ALA A 92 3.13 -16.51 14.28
CA ALA A 92 3.56 -16.34 15.67
C ALA A 92 4.89 -17.04 15.96
N GLU A 93 5.08 -18.26 15.45
CA GLU A 93 6.33 -19.02 15.60
C GLU A 93 7.50 -18.35 14.87
N VAL A 94 7.26 -17.83 13.66
CA VAL A 94 8.28 -17.14 12.87
C VAL A 94 8.65 -15.78 13.47
N LEU A 95 7.71 -15.07 14.08
CA LEU A 95 7.95 -13.74 14.66
C LEU A 95 8.59 -13.78 16.05
N GLN A 96 8.49 -14.89 16.79
CA GLN A 96 9.05 -15.01 18.13
C GLN A 96 10.54 -14.63 18.25
N PRO A 97 11.46 -15.08 17.36
CA PRO A 97 12.87 -14.65 17.42
C PRO A 97 13.06 -13.15 17.14
N PHE A 98 12.18 -12.54 16.34
CA PHE A 98 12.21 -11.10 16.09
C PHE A 98 11.79 -10.31 17.34
N MET A 99 10.85 -10.81 18.14
CA MET A 99 10.41 -10.12 19.37
C MET A 99 11.56 -9.90 20.34
N LYS A 100 12.38 -10.93 20.54
CA LYS A 100 13.57 -10.85 21.40
C LYS A 100 14.62 -9.88 20.87
N THR A 101 14.79 -9.83 19.54
CA THR A 101 15.77 -8.94 18.90
C THR A 101 15.35 -7.48 19.00
N LEU A 102 14.05 -7.21 18.90
CA LEU A 102 13.46 -5.87 18.91
C LEU A 102 13.09 -5.40 20.33
N GLN A 103 13.37 -6.21 21.34
CA GLN A 103 13.00 -5.94 22.74
C GLN A 103 11.50 -5.62 22.91
N LEU A 104 10.65 -6.28 22.12
CA LEU A 104 9.20 -6.13 22.20
C LEU A 104 8.60 -7.19 23.14
N PRO A 105 7.51 -6.87 23.87
CA PRO A 105 6.82 -7.83 24.70
C PRO A 105 6.23 -8.95 23.83
N ASP A 106 6.15 -10.17 24.36
CA ASP A 106 5.60 -11.33 23.64
C ASP A 106 4.15 -11.07 23.17
N ALA A 107 3.39 -10.25 23.91
CA ALA A 107 2.04 -9.85 23.56
C ALA A 107 1.97 -9.00 22.25
N ALA A 108 3.08 -8.44 21.77
CA ALA A 108 3.16 -7.74 20.48
C ALA A 108 2.85 -8.66 19.28
N ILE A 109 3.00 -9.99 19.44
CA ILE A 109 2.61 -10.98 18.43
C ILE A 109 1.15 -10.81 18.01
N ILE A 110 0.26 -10.43 18.93
CA ILE A 110 -1.16 -10.20 18.64
C ILE A 110 -1.34 -9.03 17.66
N VAL A 111 -0.51 -7.99 17.78
CA VAL A 111 -0.54 -6.83 16.90
C VAL A 111 -0.08 -7.20 15.49
N PHE A 112 0.94 -8.06 15.38
CA PHE A 112 1.39 -8.59 14.10
C PHE A 112 0.38 -9.54 13.48
N ALA A 113 -0.25 -10.42 14.26
CA ALA A 113 -1.35 -11.26 13.79
C ALA A 113 -2.52 -10.41 13.26
N ALA A 114 -2.86 -9.32 13.97
CA ALA A 114 -3.89 -8.38 13.54
C ALA A 114 -3.57 -7.67 12.22
N SER A 115 -2.28 -7.53 11.88
CA SER A 115 -1.84 -6.91 10.62
C SER A 115 -2.26 -7.69 9.37
N PHE A 116 -2.44 -9.01 9.49
CA PHE A 116 -2.97 -9.82 8.40
C PHE A 116 -4.45 -9.56 8.13
N LEU A 117 -5.20 -9.09 9.15
CA LEU A 117 -6.64 -8.85 9.05
C LEU A 117 -6.95 -7.44 8.56
N SER A 118 -6.51 -6.42 9.30
CA SER A 118 -6.72 -5.02 8.93
C SER A 118 -5.84 -4.07 9.74
N GLN A 119 -5.55 -2.91 9.17
CA GLN A 119 -4.86 -1.83 9.90
C GLN A 119 -5.67 -1.31 11.10
N ILE A 120 -7.01 -1.38 11.06
CA ILE A 120 -7.87 -0.99 12.19
C ILE A 120 -7.70 -2.00 13.34
N ALA A 121 -7.64 -3.30 13.03
CA ALA A 121 -7.38 -4.34 14.01
C ALA A 121 -5.99 -4.17 14.67
N VAL A 122 -4.97 -3.80 13.89
CA VAL A 122 -3.63 -3.46 14.41
C VAL A 122 -3.71 -2.36 15.45
N LEU A 123 -4.42 -1.26 15.15
CA LEU A 123 -4.51 -0.12 16.07
C LEU A 123 -5.27 -0.49 17.36
N SER A 124 -6.31 -1.30 17.25
CA SER A 124 -7.08 -1.80 18.40
C SER A 124 -6.28 -2.78 19.27
N ALA A 125 -5.48 -3.65 18.65
CA ALA A 125 -4.61 -4.56 19.37
C ALA A 125 -3.49 -3.78 20.07
N ALA A 126 -2.83 -2.87 19.35
CA ALA A 126 -1.75 -2.05 19.87
C ALA A 126 -2.18 -1.19 21.06
N SER A 127 -3.36 -0.57 21.02
CA SER A 127 -3.86 0.22 22.15
C SER A 127 -4.04 -0.62 23.42
N THR A 128 -4.48 -1.87 23.28
CA THR A 128 -4.64 -2.80 24.39
C THR A 128 -3.29 -3.19 24.99
N ILE A 129 -2.31 -3.55 24.15
CA ILE A 129 -0.97 -3.95 24.61
C ILE A 129 -0.24 -2.78 25.28
N VAL A 130 -0.39 -1.54 24.77
CA VAL A 130 0.22 -0.36 25.40
C VAL A 130 -0.26 -0.15 26.84
N VAL A 131 -1.56 -0.39 27.10
CA VAL A 131 -2.13 -0.27 28.45
C VAL A 131 -1.68 -1.42 29.36
N MET A 132 -1.56 -2.63 28.82
CA MET A 132 -1.25 -3.84 29.60
C MET A 132 0.23 -3.99 29.95
N GLU A 133 1.12 -3.72 28.99
CA GLU A 133 2.56 -4.07 29.08
C GLU A 133 3.46 -2.86 29.40
N GLN A 134 2.88 -1.69 29.72
CA GLN A 134 3.60 -0.43 29.99
C GLN A 134 4.71 -0.12 28.96
N ILE A 135 4.43 -0.39 27.69
CA ILE A 135 5.40 -0.27 26.62
C ILE A 135 5.79 1.20 26.40
N THR A 136 7.07 1.46 26.11
CA THR A 136 7.51 2.81 25.77
C THR A 136 6.90 3.29 24.45
N VAL A 137 6.84 4.61 24.26
CA VAL A 137 6.35 5.22 23.01
C VAL A 137 7.16 4.73 21.80
N LEU A 138 8.47 4.54 21.97
CA LEU A 138 9.37 4.11 20.90
C LEU A 138 9.09 2.67 20.46
N GLN A 139 8.99 1.73 21.41
CA GLN A 139 8.60 0.34 21.16
C GLN A 139 7.19 0.24 20.56
N CYS A 140 6.26 1.09 20.99
CA CYS A 140 4.92 1.15 20.41
C CYS A 140 4.96 1.59 18.93
N LEU A 141 5.75 2.62 18.61
CA LEU A 141 5.95 3.05 17.22
C LEU A 141 6.59 1.93 16.39
N GLU A 142 7.65 1.31 16.91
CA GLU A 142 8.33 0.20 16.24
C GLU A 142 7.37 -0.94 15.91
N MET A 143 6.61 -1.41 16.90
CA MET A 143 5.57 -2.43 16.73
C MET A 143 4.55 -2.03 15.66
N LEU A 144 4.09 -0.77 15.66
CA LEU A 144 3.13 -0.28 14.67
C LEU A 144 3.73 -0.19 13.25
N PHE A 145 4.99 0.21 13.10
CA PHE A 145 5.66 0.26 11.78
C PHE A 145 5.94 -1.14 11.23
N ILE A 146 6.33 -2.08 12.07
CA ILE A 146 6.52 -3.47 11.64
C ILE A 146 5.19 -4.09 11.24
N ALA A 147 4.12 -3.88 12.03
CA ALA A 147 2.78 -4.30 11.65
C ALA A 147 2.33 -3.63 10.34
N ARG A 148 2.73 -2.38 10.10
CA ARG A 148 2.44 -1.66 8.87
C ARG A 148 3.15 -2.27 7.66
N VAL A 149 4.43 -2.59 7.77
CA VAL A 149 5.23 -3.33 6.76
C VAL A 149 4.55 -4.65 6.40
N LEU A 150 4.15 -5.44 7.39
CA LEU A 150 3.44 -6.71 7.16
C LEU A 150 2.11 -6.50 6.42
N HIS A 151 1.30 -5.54 6.88
CA HIS A 151 0.00 -5.25 6.28
C HIS A 151 0.11 -4.76 4.83
N LEU A 152 1.06 -3.86 4.56
CA LEU A 152 1.30 -3.33 3.20
C LEU A 152 1.87 -4.40 2.29
N GLY A 153 2.81 -5.23 2.73
CA GLY A 153 3.36 -6.31 1.93
C GLY A 153 2.27 -7.24 1.40
N ILE A 154 1.33 -7.64 2.27
CA ILE A 154 0.16 -8.45 1.88
C ILE A 154 -0.77 -7.63 0.98
N GLY A 155 -0.99 -6.36 1.30
CA GLY A 155 -1.78 -5.43 0.48
C GLY A 155 -1.25 -5.31 -0.94
N TYR A 156 0.06 -5.27 -1.14
CA TYR A 156 0.67 -5.22 -2.48
C TYR A 156 0.32 -6.43 -3.32
N VAL A 157 0.37 -7.63 -2.73
CA VAL A 157 0.04 -8.86 -3.45
C VAL A 157 -1.48 -8.99 -3.68
N LYS A 158 -2.28 -8.66 -2.65
CA LYS A 158 -3.74 -8.84 -2.66
C LYS A 158 -4.46 -7.79 -3.49
N THR A 159 -4.01 -6.54 -3.47
CA THR A 159 -4.75 -5.42 -4.08
C THR A 159 -3.96 -4.67 -5.12
N ALA A 160 -2.72 -4.27 -4.85
CA ALA A 160 -1.96 -3.43 -5.79
C ALA A 160 -1.61 -4.21 -7.08
N LEU A 161 -1.12 -5.44 -6.94
CA LEU A 161 -0.74 -6.30 -8.06
C LEU A 161 -1.89 -6.55 -9.05
N PRO A 162 -3.06 -7.09 -8.64
CA PRO A 162 -4.16 -7.32 -9.57
C PRO A 162 -4.70 -6.02 -10.16
N THR A 163 -4.74 -4.93 -9.38
CA THR A 163 -5.19 -3.61 -9.85
C THR A 163 -4.26 -3.06 -10.93
N ASN A 164 -2.95 -3.07 -10.68
CA ASN A 164 -1.95 -2.59 -11.62
C ASN A 164 -1.88 -3.48 -12.87
N ILE A 165 -2.06 -4.80 -12.75
CA ILE A 165 -2.17 -5.70 -13.90
C ILE A 165 -3.43 -5.39 -14.72
N ALA A 166 -4.56 -5.12 -14.09
CA ALA A 166 -5.80 -4.78 -14.78
C ALA A 166 -5.70 -3.43 -15.52
N LEU A 167 -5.03 -2.44 -14.93
CA LEU A 167 -4.87 -1.09 -15.50
C LEU A 167 -3.80 -1.00 -16.59
N PHE A 168 -2.62 -1.59 -16.35
CA PHE A 168 -1.45 -1.42 -17.22
C PHE A 168 -1.10 -2.66 -18.05
N GLY A 169 -1.85 -3.75 -17.87
CA GLY A 169 -1.54 -5.06 -18.44
C GLY A 169 -0.44 -5.81 -17.67
N ARG A 170 -0.29 -7.10 -17.96
CA ARG A 170 0.54 -8.03 -17.16
C ARG A 170 2.01 -7.62 -17.00
N LYS A 171 2.70 -7.26 -18.08
CA LYS A 171 4.16 -6.94 -18.03
C LYS A 171 4.42 -5.59 -17.34
N LEU A 172 3.64 -4.57 -17.65
CA LEU A 172 3.85 -3.22 -17.11
C LEU A 172 3.31 -3.12 -15.68
N GLY A 173 2.12 -3.68 -15.41
CA GLY A 173 1.52 -3.70 -14.08
C GLY A 173 2.38 -4.43 -13.03
N LEU A 174 3.02 -5.54 -13.41
CA LEU A 174 3.95 -6.23 -12.51
C LEU A 174 5.19 -5.40 -12.21
N ARG A 175 5.79 -4.75 -13.22
CA ARG A 175 6.94 -3.85 -13.01
C ARG A 175 6.59 -2.67 -12.11
N VAL A 176 5.44 -2.03 -12.34
CA VAL A 176 4.97 -0.91 -11.53
C VAL A 176 4.77 -1.36 -10.08
N THR A 177 4.08 -2.47 -9.86
CA THR A 177 3.84 -3.00 -8.51
C THR A 177 5.13 -3.36 -7.79
N CYS A 178 6.10 -3.99 -8.47
CA CYS A 178 7.39 -4.31 -7.86
C CYS A 178 8.17 -3.06 -7.47
N VAL A 179 8.23 -2.05 -8.34
CA VAL A 179 8.95 -0.79 -8.05
C VAL A 179 8.27 -0.04 -6.90
N GLU A 180 6.95 0.11 -6.96
CA GLU A 180 6.16 0.80 -5.94
C GLU A 180 6.28 0.10 -4.58
N GLY A 181 6.05 -1.22 -4.55
CA GLY A 181 6.18 -2.02 -3.34
C GLY A 181 7.59 -1.95 -2.75
N PHE A 182 8.63 -2.10 -3.59
CA PHE A 182 10.01 -2.03 -3.12
C PHE A 182 10.36 -0.66 -2.53
N MET A 183 9.92 0.44 -3.17
CA MET A 183 10.17 1.79 -2.67
C MET A 183 9.49 2.03 -1.31
N VAL A 184 8.22 1.64 -1.18
CA VAL A 184 7.46 1.86 0.05
C VAL A 184 7.97 0.98 1.19
N GLU A 185 8.18 -0.32 0.93
CA GLU A 185 8.69 -1.26 1.93
C GLU A 185 10.08 -0.87 2.41
N THR A 186 10.98 -0.48 1.49
CA THR A 186 12.33 -0.03 1.86
C THR A 186 12.27 1.24 2.72
N GLY A 187 11.39 2.20 2.37
CA GLY A 187 11.19 3.41 3.19
C GLY A 187 10.73 3.10 4.60
N LEU A 188 9.79 2.15 4.76
CA LEU A 188 9.29 1.74 6.06
C LEU A 188 10.33 0.95 6.87
N ILE A 189 11.07 0.05 6.23
CA ILE A 189 12.17 -0.69 6.86
C ILE A 189 13.24 0.29 7.36
N CYS A 190 13.59 1.33 6.59
CA CYS A 190 14.52 2.35 7.04
C CYS A 190 14.06 3.07 8.32
N ILE A 191 12.74 3.33 8.45
CA ILE A 191 12.18 3.94 9.67
C ILE A 191 12.25 2.97 10.84
N VAL A 192 11.89 1.70 10.64
CA VAL A 192 12.03 0.67 11.68
C VAL A 192 13.48 0.60 12.18
N LEU A 193 14.44 0.55 11.26
CA LEU A 193 15.87 0.54 11.61
C LEU A 193 16.29 1.81 12.37
N LEU A 194 15.79 2.97 11.98
CA LEU A 194 16.05 4.22 12.68
C LEU A 194 15.49 4.19 14.11
N LEU A 195 14.28 3.68 14.31
CA LEU A 195 13.68 3.52 15.63
C LEU A 195 14.49 2.57 16.52
N VAL A 196 14.96 1.44 15.96
CA VAL A 196 15.84 0.49 16.67
C VAL A 196 17.15 1.15 17.09
N ILE A 197 17.76 1.96 16.21
CA ILE A 197 18.99 2.70 16.54
C ILE A 197 18.71 3.71 17.66
N MET A 198 17.59 4.43 17.61
CA MET A 198 17.22 5.37 18.69
C MET A 198 16.99 4.67 20.03
N GLN A 199 16.49 3.42 20.01
CA GLN A 199 16.27 2.64 21.22
C GLN A 199 17.56 2.14 21.86
N THR A 200 18.55 1.81 21.03
CA THR A 200 19.85 1.29 21.48
C THR A 200 20.80 2.36 21.98
N PHE A 201 20.62 3.62 21.56
CA PHE A 201 21.39 4.77 22.05
C PHE A 201 20.47 5.78 22.77
N PRO A 202 20.05 5.49 24.02
CA PRO A 202 19.43 6.49 24.88
C PRO A 202 20.51 7.51 25.26
N GLY A 203 20.51 8.65 24.57
CA GLY A 203 21.33 9.82 24.95
C GLY A 203 20.92 10.40 26.29
#